data_AF-A0A5C7PNT7-F1
#
_entry.id   AF-A0A5C7PNT7-F1
#
_cell.length_a   1.000
_cell.length_b   1.000
_cell.length_c   1.000
_cell.angle_alpha   90.00
_cell.angle_beta   90.00
_cell.angle_gamma   90.00
#
_symmetry.space_group_name_H-M   'P 1'
#
loop_
_entity.id
_entity.type
_entity.pdbx_description
1 polymer ?
#
loop_
_entity_poly.entity_id
_entity_poly.type
_entity_poly.pdbx_seq_one_letter_code
_entity_poly.pdbx_strand_id
1 'polypeptide(L)'
;MSTRARRLQRRYEQRDAIARENGLRLLLSTADGRRFAWLFLADCGVFRNPFSGNALNTAFAAGELNIGQRLLAEITETAPEQFLLMQKENLDAERSRRDAANAAADADGTDDGADSDD
;
A
#
# COMPACT_ATOMS: atom_id res chain seq x y z
N MET A 1 17.71 2.27 36.79
CA MET A 1 16.61 1.28 36.67
C MET A 1 17.01 -0.09 37.23
N SER A 2 16.18 -0.67 38.10
CA SER A 2 16.37 -2.00 38.72
C SER A 2 16.49 -3.14 37.68
N THR A 3 17.35 -4.13 37.95
CA THR A 3 17.59 -5.31 37.07
C THR A 3 16.30 -6.10 36.81
N ARG A 4 15.37 -6.13 37.76
CA ARG A 4 14.04 -6.77 37.60
C ARG A 4 13.15 -6.01 36.61
N ALA A 5 13.17 -4.67 36.66
CA ALA A 5 12.41 -3.82 35.74
C ALA A 5 12.90 -3.97 34.29
N ARG A 6 14.22 -4.01 34.09
CA ARG A 6 14.82 -4.23 32.75
C ARG A 6 14.47 -5.60 32.16
N ARG A 7 14.43 -6.66 32.97
CA ARG A 7 14.03 -8.01 32.52
C ARG A 7 12.55 -8.08 32.14
N LEU A 8 11.68 -7.39 32.88
CA LEU A 8 10.25 -7.33 32.55
C LEU A 8 10.01 -6.52 31.27
N GLN A 9 10.66 -5.38 31.13
CA GLN A 9 10.59 -4.53 29.94
C GLN A 9 10.96 -5.30 28.67
N ARG A 10 12.10 -6.00 28.68
CA ARG A 10 12.54 -6.83 27.55
C ARG A 10 11.56 -7.93 27.18
N ARG A 11 10.87 -8.52 28.16
CA ARG A 11 9.84 -9.54 27.90
C ARG A 11 8.63 -8.96 27.19
N TYR A 12 8.19 -7.75 27.56
CA TYR A 12 7.10 -7.06 26.87
C TYR A 12 7.49 -6.69 25.44
N GLU A 13 8.66 -6.06 25.26
CA GLU A 13 9.19 -5.69 23.95
C GLU A 13 9.27 -6.92 23.02
N GLN A 14 9.76 -8.05 23.54
CA GLN A 14 9.88 -9.27 22.75
C GLN A 14 8.51 -9.90 22.42
N ARG A 15 7.54 -9.84 23.34
CA ARG A 15 6.18 -10.30 23.08
C ARG A 15 5.51 -9.46 22.00
N ASP A 16 5.68 -8.15 22.07
CA ASP A 16 5.09 -7.21 21.11
C ASP A 16 5.75 -7.34 19.73
N ALA A 17 7.06 -7.61 19.66
CA ALA A 17 7.75 -7.92 18.41
C ALA A 17 7.20 -9.20 17.75
N ILE A 18 7.04 -10.28 18.51
CA ILE A 18 6.46 -11.55 18.01
C ILE A 18 5.00 -11.34 17.55
N ALA A 19 4.20 -10.60 18.34
CA ALA A 19 2.82 -10.31 17.99
C ALA A 19 2.72 -9.47 16.70
N ARG A 20 3.63 -8.51 16.52
CA ARG A 20 3.70 -7.67 15.32
C ARG A 20 4.07 -8.50 14.08
N GLU A 21 5.08 -9.35 14.17
CA GLU A 21 5.47 -10.24 13.06
C GLU A 21 4.33 -11.18 12.68
N ASN A 22 3.76 -11.90 13.65
CA ASN A 22 2.66 -12.83 13.41
C ASN A 22 1.41 -12.13 12.86
N GLY A 23 1.09 -10.96 13.40
CA GLY A 23 -0.03 -10.14 12.92
C GLY A 23 0.16 -9.70 11.48
N LEU A 24 1.38 -9.31 11.10
CA LEU A 24 1.69 -8.95 9.72
C LEU A 24 1.57 -10.14 8.76
N ARG A 25 2.10 -11.31 9.14
CA ARG A 25 1.93 -12.55 8.35
C ARG A 25 0.46 -12.90 8.15
N LEU A 26 -0.33 -12.81 9.22
CA LEU A 26 -1.76 -13.10 9.18
C LEU A 26 -2.50 -12.10 8.28
N LEU A 27 -2.22 -10.81 8.41
CA LEU A 27 -2.81 -9.76 7.56
C LEU A 27 -2.54 -10.07 6.08
N LEU A 28 -1.28 -10.31 5.72
CA LEU A 28 -0.86 -10.53 4.33
C LEU A 28 -1.29 -11.89 3.74
N SER A 29 -1.81 -12.81 4.57
CA SER A 29 -2.27 -14.12 4.10
C SER A 29 -3.50 -14.04 3.19
N THR A 30 -4.24 -12.92 3.23
CA THR A 30 -5.47 -12.71 2.45
C THR A 30 -5.28 -11.66 1.37
N ALA A 31 -6.05 -11.78 0.27
CA ALA A 31 -6.03 -10.78 -0.81
C ALA A 31 -6.45 -9.39 -0.31
N ASP A 32 -7.48 -9.30 0.53
CA ASP A 32 -7.94 -8.02 1.10
C ASP A 32 -6.91 -7.41 2.05
N GLY A 33 -6.21 -8.23 2.84
CA GLY A 33 -5.15 -7.74 3.73
C GLY A 33 -3.93 -7.24 2.96
N ARG A 34 -3.55 -7.90 1.85
CA ARG A 34 -2.56 -7.36 0.91
C ARG A 34 -3.06 -6.08 0.26
N ARG A 35 -4.31 -6.02 -0.17
CA ARG A 35 -4.89 -4.80 -0.74
C ARG A 35 -4.86 -3.64 0.26
N PHE A 36 -5.22 -3.89 1.52
CA PHE A 36 -5.14 -2.90 2.59
C PHE A 36 -3.70 -2.41 2.79
N ALA A 37 -2.73 -3.32 2.90
CA ALA A 37 -1.33 -2.97 3.07
C ALA A 37 -0.81 -2.13 1.88
N TRP A 38 -1.15 -2.51 0.65
CA TRP A 38 -0.77 -1.76 -0.55
C TRP A 38 -1.34 -0.34 -0.55
N LEU A 39 -2.63 -0.19 -0.24
CA LEU A 39 -3.29 1.11 -0.17
C LEU A 39 -2.66 1.98 0.92
N PHE A 40 -2.38 1.42 2.09
CA PHE A 40 -1.71 2.13 3.17
C PHE A 40 -0.31 2.62 2.77
N LEU A 41 0.48 1.80 2.07
CA LEU A 41 1.77 2.21 1.52
C LEU A 41 1.62 3.34 0.49
N ALA A 42 0.58 3.28 -0.35
CA ALA A 42 0.27 4.31 -1.33
C ALA A 42 -0.13 5.64 -0.66
N ASP A 43 -0.95 5.59 0.40
CA ASP A 43 -1.36 6.75 1.18
C ASP A 43 -0.15 7.44 1.85
N CYS A 44 0.78 6.65 2.40
CA CYS A 44 2.06 7.15 2.90
C CYS A 44 3.00 7.67 1.79
N GLY A 45 2.66 7.48 0.52
CA GLY A 45 3.46 7.98 -0.60
C GLY A 45 4.72 7.17 -0.89
N VAL A 46 4.77 5.90 -0.52
CA VAL A 46 5.96 5.03 -0.68
C VAL A 46 6.45 4.93 -2.14
N PHE A 47 5.53 5.07 -3.11
CA PHE A 47 5.82 4.95 -4.53
C PHE A 47 5.94 6.30 -5.26
N ARG A 48 6.03 7.43 -4.53
CA ARG A 48 6.15 8.78 -5.10
C ARG A 48 7.32 9.55 -4.48
N ASN A 49 7.77 10.59 -5.18
CA ASN A 49 8.74 11.54 -4.64
C ASN A 49 8.01 12.54 -3.71
N PRO A 50 8.44 12.75 -2.45
CA PRO A 50 7.79 13.68 -1.52
C PRO A 50 8.05 15.17 -1.83
N PHE A 51 8.97 15.48 -2.75
CA PHE A 51 9.31 16.87 -3.08
C PHE A 51 8.15 17.59 -3.77
N SER A 52 7.80 18.77 -3.23
CA SER A 52 6.70 19.61 -3.74
C SER A 52 7.10 21.06 -4.05
N GLY A 53 8.39 21.41 -3.96
CA GLY A 53 8.87 22.79 -4.10
C GLY A 53 8.63 23.68 -2.88
N ASN A 54 7.71 23.31 -1.99
CA ASN A 54 7.54 23.92 -0.68
C ASN A 54 8.22 23.06 0.40
N ALA A 55 9.06 23.68 1.22
CA ALA A 55 9.84 22.97 2.24
C ALA A 55 8.98 22.33 3.34
N LEU A 56 7.92 23.01 3.81
CA LEU A 56 7.05 22.49 4.88
C LEU A 56 6.21 21.30 4.38
N ASN A 57 5.65 21.41 3.19
CA ASN A 57 4.88 20.31 2.58
C ASN A 57 5.79 19.09 2.32
N THR A 58 7.01 19.32 1.83
CA THR A 58 7.99 18.25 1.62
C THR A 58 8.39 17.58 2.94
N ALA A 59 8.60 18.36 4.00
CA ALA A 59 8.94 17.82 5.31
C ALA A 59 7.81 16.97 5.90
N PHE A 60 6.56 17.40 5.76
CA PHE A 60 5.40 16.63 6.19
C PHE A 60 5.25 15.33 5.40
N ALA A 61 5.30 15.40 4.07
CA ALA A 61 5.23 14.23 3.19
C ALA A 61 6.39 13.24 3.43
N ALA A 62 7.59 13.73 3.77
CA ALA A 62 8.72 12.89 4.15
C ALA A 62 8.46 12.17 5.49
N GLY A 63 7.75 12.80 6.42
CA GLY A 63 7.30 12.16 7.66
C GLY A 63 6.31 11.02 7.42
N GLU A 64 5.30 11.23 6.57
CA GLU A 64 4.37 10.17 6.15
C GLU A 64 5.09 9.04 5.42
N LEU A 65 5.98 9.39 4.49
CA LEU A 65 6.81 8.44 3.77
C LEU A 65 7.67 7.58 4.70
N ASN A 66 8.21 8.15 5.79
CA ASN A 66 8.98 7.38 6.76
C ASN A 66 8.15 6.26 7.40
N ILE A 67 6.89 6.52 7.74
CA ILE A 67 5.98 5.51 8.29
C ILE A 67 5.74 4.40 7.27
N GLY A 68 5.47 4.77 6.02
CA GLY A 68 5.30 3.80 4.93
C GLY A 68 6.55 2.97 4.67
N GLN A 69 7.73 3.58 4.66
CA GLN A 69 9.02 2.90 4.46
C GLN A 69 9.31 1.89 5.57
N ARG A 70 8.97 2.21 6.83
CA ARG A 70 9.12 1.28 7.94
C ARG A 70 8.22 0.05 7.78
N LEU A 71 6.96 0.26 7.40
CA LEU A 71 6.05 -0.85 7.12
C LEU A 71 6.53 -1.68 5.92
N LEU A 72 6.98 -1.03 4.84
CA LEU A 72 7.51 -1.71 3.68
C LEU A 72 8.70 -2.61 4.05
N ALA A 73 9.64 -2.09 4.84
CA ALA A 73 10.79 -2.86 5.33
C ALA A 73 10.33 -4.10 6.09
N GLU A 74 9.40 -3.95 7.06
CA GLU A 74 8.85 -5.06 7.83
C GLU A 74 8.16 -6.11 6.95
N ILE A 75 7.38 -5.67 5.95
CA ILE A 75 6.73 -6.56 4.98
C ILE A 75 7.77 -7.35 4.19
N THR A 76 8.78 -6.67 3.65
CA THR A 76 9.81 -7.32 2.81
C THR A 76 10.73 -8.25 3.59
N GLU A 77 10.92 -8.02 4.89
CA GLU A 77 11.70 -8.90 5.77
C GLU A 77 10.86 -10.12 6.22
N THR A 78 9.60 -9.90 6.56
CA THR A 78 8.74 -10.93 7.16
C THR A 78 8.11 -11.84 6.11
N ALA A 79 7.63 -11.28 4.99
CA ALA A 79 6.82 -11.97 3.99
C ALA A 79 7.13 -11.45 2.56
N PRO A 80 8.37 -11.62 2.07
CA PRO A 80 8.80 -11.11 0.76
C PRO A 80 7.95 -11.63 -0.41
N GLU A 81 7.51 -12.89 -0.35
CA GLU A 81 6.62 -13.48 -1.37
C GLU A 81 5.24 -12.82 -1.41
N GLN A 82 4.72 -12.39 -0.26
CA GLN A 82 3.44 -11.68 -0.20
C GLN A 82 3.56 -10.26 -0.75
N PHE A 83 4.72 -9.61 -0.58
CA PHE A 83 4.99 -8.32 -1.22
C PHE A 83 4.95 -8.43 -2.75
N LEU A 84 5.63 -9.43 -3.32
CA LEU A 84 5.63 -9.66 -4.76
C LEU A 84 4.22 -9.99 -5.28
N LEU A 85 3.46 -10.80 -4.54
CA LEU A 85 2.08 -11.13 -4.89
C LEU A 85 1.20 -9.87 -4.90
N MET A 86 1.27 -9.06 -3.84
CA MET A 86 0.55 -7.80 -3.71
C MET A 86 0.89 -6.81 -4.84
N GLN A 87 2.16 -6.70 -5.22
CA GLN A 87 2.59 -5.87 -6.33
C GLN A 87 1.96 -6.34 -7.66
N LYS A 88 1.97 -7.66 -7.91
CA LYS A 88 1.33 -8.24 -9.10
C LYS A 88 -0.19 -7.97 -9.10
N GLU A 89 -0.85 -8.21 -7.98
CA GLU A 89 -2.29 -7.97 -7.80
C GLU A 89 -2.65 -6.50 -8.12
N ASN A 90 -1.82 -5.55 -7.69
CA ASN A 90 -2.04 -4.15 -8.03
C ASN A 90 -1.86 -3.88 -9.52
N LEU A 91 -0.81 -4.41 -10.16
CA LEU A 91 -0.60 -4.24 -11.60
C LEU A 91 -1.78 -4.80 -12.42
N ASP A 92 -2.28 -5.98 -12.04
CA ASP A 92 -3.44 -6.60 -12.68
C ASP A 92 -4.70 -5.76 -12.47
N ALA A 93 -4.92 -5.22 -11.25
CA ALA A 93 -6.04 -4.33 -10.97
C ALA A 93 -6.01 -3.01 -11.77
N GLU A 94 -4.83 -2.42 -11.97
CA GLU A 94 -4.69 -1.21 -12.80
C GLU A 94 -4.93 -1.51 -14.29
N ARG A 95 -4.51 -2.67 -14.78
CA ARG A 95 -4.81 -3.13 -16.15
C ARG A 95 -6.31 -3.29 -16.33
N SER A 96 -6.97 -4.04 -15.44
CA SER A 96 -8.42 -4.24 -15.51
C SER A 96 -9.20 -2.93 -15.45
N ARG A 97 -8.77 -1.95 -14.65
CA ARG A 97 -9.39 -0.61 -14.63
C ARG A 97 -9.22 0.14 -15.95
N ARG A 98 -8.03 0.08 -16.56
CA ARG A 98 -7.78 0.70 -17.87
C ARG A 98 -8.63 0.07 -18.96
N ASP A 99 -8.69 -1.25 -19.00
CA ASP A 99 -9.45 -1.98 -20.01
C ASP A 99 -10.96 -1.68 -19.88
N ALA A 100 -11.47 -1.62 -18.64
CA ALA A 100 -12.85 -1.21 -18.38
C ALA A 100 -13.13 0.25 -18.79
N ALA A 101 -12.19 1.17 -18.56
CA ALA A 101 -12.33 2.57 -18.97
C ALA A 101 -12.36 2.72 -20.49
N ASN A 102 -11.50 2.00 -21.22
CA ASN A 102 -11.50 2.01 -22.69
C ASN A 102 -12.81 1.43 -23.25
N ALA A 103 -13.27 0.30 -22.72
CA ALA A 103 -14.53 -0.30 -23.16
C ALA A 103 -15.74 0.62 -22.93
N ALA A 104 -15.74 1.41 -21.85
CA ALA A 104 -16.78 2.39 -21.59
C ALA A 104 -16.72 3.58 -22.59
N ALA A 105 -15.53 4.02 -22.97
CA ALA A 105 -15.36 5.10 -23.95
C ALA A 105 -15.80 4.69 -25.36
N ASP A 106 -15.52 3.45 -25.78
CA ASP A 106 -15.95 2.91 -27.06
C ASP A 106 -17.50 2.79 -27.15
N ALA A 107 -18.16 2.49 -26.03
CA ALA A 107 -19.62 2.40 -25.96
C ALA A 107 -20.33 3.76 -26.07
N ASP A 108 -19.72 4.83 -25.59
CA ASP A 108 -20.26 6.20 -25.62
C ASP A 108 -20.10 6.86 -27.02
N GLY A 109 -19.09 6.46 -27.79
CA GLY A 109 -18.79 7.03 -29.11
C GLY A 109 -19.62 6.52 -30.30
N THR A 110 -20.68 5.74 -30.09
CA THR A 110 -21.45 5.08 -31.17
C THR A 110 -22.83 5.73 -31.46
N ASP A 111 -23.20 6.84 -30.81
CA ASP A 111 -24.55 7.45 -30.94
C ASP A 111 -24.53 8.90 -31.46
N ASP A 112 -23.83 9.18 -32.55
CA ASP A 112 -23.90 10.48 -33.25
C ASP A 112 -23.70 10.28 -34.76
N GLY A 113 -24.76 9.87 -35.48
CA GLY A 113 -24.67 9.82 -36.95
C GLY A 113 -25.71 9.00 -37.70
N ALA A 114 -26.98 9.02 -37.29
CA ALA A 114 -28.07 8.52 -38.12
C ALA A 114 -29.31 9.38 -37.96
N ASP A 115 -29.25 10.61 -38.45
CA ASP A 115 -30.43 11.37 -38.90
C ASP A 115 -29.97 12.48 -39.85
N SER A 116 -29.95 12.17 -41.14
CA SER A 116 -30.09 13.17 -42.19
C SER A 116 -31.03 12.59 -43.24
N ASP A 117 -32.32 12.80 -42.98
CA ASP A 117 -33.45 12.51 -43.86
C ASP A 117 -33.36 13.26 -45.20
N ASP A 118 -33.92 12.59 -46.22
CA ASP A 118 -34.51 13.02 -47.51
C ASP A 118 -34.29 14.47 -48.02
#